data_AF-A0A958SYK1-F1
#
_entry.id   AF-A0A958SYK1-F1
#
_cell.length_a   1.000
_cell.length_b   1.000
_cell.length_c   1.000
_cell.angle_alpha   90.00
_cell.angle_beta   90.00
_cell.angle_gamma   90.00
#
_symmetry.space_group_name_H-M   'P 1'
#
loop_
_entity.id
_entity.type
_entity.pdbx_description
1 polymer ?
#
loop_
_entity_poly.entity_id
_entity_poly.type
_entity_poly.pdbx_seq_one_letter_code
_entity_poly.pdbx_strand_id
1 'polypeptide(L)'
;KQKQNDIYGILMDVIYQQFVNFSMDIENTEELWTITKGIVWVVSKHWKEPDKGIWEFRAEDRHFTFSKVLCWTAIDRAIKVAKLLGKKRKLEKWHALENEIRQDIMNHAWNDEVKAFTQSYGSRDLDASVLLMEAYDFIDAKDPKYISTVYAIEKELSHDGLLYRYKNKDDFGLPSSSFTICTFWYINSLFKIGEKQ
;
A
#
# COMPACT_ATOMS: atom_id res chain seq x y z
N LYS A 1 8.71 -17.52 -11.75
CA LYS A 1 8.65 -16.11 -12.22
C LYS A 1 8.26 -15.26 -11.02
N GLN A 2 9.02 -14.21 -10.70
CA GLN A 2 8.70 -13.33 -9.57
C GLN A 2 7.60 -12.36 -10.00
N LYS A 3 6.49 -12.29 -9.24
CA LYS A 3 5.36 -11.40 -9.49
C LYS A 3 5.19 -10.50 -8.28
N GLN A 4 4.99 -9.21 -8.54
CA GLN A 4 4.84 -8.14 -7.56
C GLN A 4 3.77 -7.21 -8.09
N ASN A 5 2.61 -7.15 -7.43
CA ASN A 5 1.50 -6.31 -7.89
C ASN A 5 1.59 -4.89 -7.34
N ASP A 6 2.44 -4.67 -6.33
CA ASP A 6 2.70 -3.38 -5.69
C ASP A 6 3.25 -2.32 -6.66
N ILE A 7 4.05 -2.73 -7.64
CA ILE A 7 4.70 -1.82 -8.60
C ILE A 7 3.70 -0.94 -9.38
N TYR A 8 2.49 -1.44 -9.62
CA TYR A 8 1.46 -0.71 -10.35
C TYR A 8 0.93 0.49 -9.56
N GLY A 9 0.86 0.37 -8.24
CA GLY A 9 0.51 1.47 -7.35
C GLY A 9 1.56 2.55 -7.35
N ILE A 10 2.83 2.16 -7.22
CA ILE A 10 3.98 3.07 -7.23
C ILE A 10 4.03 3.86 -8.53
N LEU A 11 3.92 3.18 -9.68
CA LEU A 11 3.98 3.84 -10.98
C LEU A 11 2.80 4.80 -11.19
N MET A 12 1.59 4.42 -10.77
CA MET A 12 0.43 5.32 -10.89
C MET A 12 0.54 6.53 -9.96
N ASP A 13 1.09 6.35 -8.76
CA ASP A 13 1.32 7.46 -7.85
C ASP A 13 2.31 8.48 -8.45
N VAL A 14 3.40 8.02 -9.07
CA VAL A 14 4.33 8.88 -9.81
C VAL A 14 3.61 9.61 -10.96
N ILE A 15 2.78 8.92 -11.74
CA ILE A 15 1.98 9.54 -12.81
C ILE A 15 1.07 10.63 -12.24
N TYR A 16 0.40 10.36 -11.13
CA TYR A 16 -0.45 11.34 -10.47
C TYR A 16 0.35 12.56 -9.98
N GLN A 17 1.49 12.35 -9.33
CA GLN A 17 2.38 13.44 -8.90
C GLN A 17 2.89 14.27 -10.08
N GLN A 18 3.14 13.63 -11.24
CA GLN A 18 3.52 14.33 -12.47
C GLN A 18 2.45 15.33 -12.90
N PHE A 19 1.17 14.93 -12.88
CA PHE A 19 0.05 15.81 -13.23
C PHE A 19 -0.22 16.91 -12.20
N VAL A 20 0.10 16.69 -10.93
CA VAL A 20 -0.16 17.65 -9.85
C VAL A 20 0.94 18.71 -9.75
N ASN A 21 2.21 18.29 -9.88
CA ASN A 21 3.34 19.14 -9.52
C ASN A 21 4.05 19.77 -10.73
N PHE A 22 3.77 19.30 -11.95
CA PHE A 22 4.49 19.72 -13.15
C PHE A 22 3.53 20.11 -14.27
N SER A 23 3.97 21.07 -15.10
CA SER A 23 3.28 21.42 -16.34
C SER A 23 3.47 20.31 -17.38
N MET A 24 2.38 19.94 -18.05
CA MET A 24 2.36 18.87 -19.04
C MET A 24 1.97 19.42 -20.41
N ASP A 25 2.69 19.04 -21.46
CA ASP A 25 2.24 19.22 -22.82
C ASP A 25 1.20 18.15 -23.22
N ILE A 26 0.61 18.32 -24.40
CA ILE A 26 -0.45 17.46 -24.91
C ILE A 26 0.06 16.04 -25.17
N GLU A 27 1.28 15.88 -25.67
CA GLU A 27 1.85 14.58 -26.04
C GLU A 27 2.09 13.74 -24.79
N ASN A 28 2.80 14.29 -23.81
CA ASN A 28 3.04 13.68 -22.52
C ASN A 28 1.73 13.35 -21.79
N THR A 29 0.72 14.23 -21.90
CA THR A 29 -0.60 13.99 -21.30
C THR A 29 -1.28 12.75 -21.87
N GLU A 30 -1.32 12.59 -23.20
CA GLU A 30 -1.98 11.46 -23.84
C GLU A 30 -1.20 10.14 -23.68
N GLU A 31 0.14 10.21 -23.60
CA GLU A 31 0.99 9.04 -23.28
C GLU A 31 0.72 8.56 -21.85
N LEU A 32 0.84 9.43 -20.84
CA LEU A 32 0.58 9.06 -19.45
C LEU A 32 -0.85 8.61 -19.23
N TRP A 33 -1.82 9.19 -19.95
CA TRP A 33 -3.19 8.70 -19.92
C TRP A 33 -3.32 7.29 -20.51
N THR A 34 -2.55 6.96 -21.54
CA THR A 34 -2.51 5.62 -22.12
C THR A 34 -1.90 4.60 -21.16
N ILE A 35 -0.79 4.95 -20.52
CA ILE A 35 -0.17 4.15 -19.46
C ILE A 35 -1.15 3.95 -18.29
N THR A 36 -1.82 5.02 -17.84
CA THR A 36 -2.83 4.98 -16.78
C THR A 36 -3.91 3.93 -17.06
N LYS A 37 -4.50 3.96 -18.27
CA LYS A 37 -5.51 2.97 -18.69
C LYS A 37 -4.95 1.55 -18.70
N GLY A 38 -3.69 1.39 -19.13
CA GLY A 38 -2.99 0.11 -19.16
C GLY A 38 -2.81 -0.48 -17.77
N ILE A 39 -2.31 0.31 -16.82
CA ILE A 39 -2.12 -0.09 -15.42
C ILE A 39 -3.46 -0.51 -14.80
N VAL A 40 -4.52 0.29 -14.96
CA VAL A 40 -5.86 -0.07 -14.42
C VAL A 40 -6.35 -1.39 -15.01
N TRP A 41 -6.10 -1.64 -16.31
CA TRP A 41 -6.46 -2.92 -16.92
C TRP A 41 -5.70 -4.08 -16.27
N VAL A 42 -4.39 -3.95 -16.07
CA VAL A 42 -3.58 -5.01 -15.42
C VAL A 42 -4.05 -5.25 -13.99
N VAL A 43 -4.23 -4.20 -13.19
CA VAL A 43 -4.72 -4.30 -11.81
C VAL A 43 -6.08 -4.99 -11.78
N SER A 44 -7.02 -4.59 -12.64
CA SER A 44 -8.36 -5.20 -12.71
C SER A 44 -8.36 -6.72 -12.98
N LYS A 45 -7.28 -7.25 -13.56
CA LYS A 45 -7.13 -8.68 -13.86
C LYS A 45 -6.41 -9.45 -12.77
N HIS A 46 -5.46 -8.82 -12.09
CA HIS A 46 -4.48 -9.53 -11.27
C HIS A 46 -4.49 -9.15 -9.79
N TRP A 47 -5.22 -8.11 -9.38
CA TRP A 47 -5.18 -7.66 -7.99
C TRP A 47 -5.63 -8.74 -6.99
N LYS A 48 -6.43 -9.72 -7.40
CA LYS A 48 -6.86 -10.86 -6.55
C LYS A 48 -5.81 -11.95 -6.41
N GLU A 49 -4.76 -11.93 -7.22
CA GLU A 49 -3.71 -12.94 -7.14
C GLU A 49 -2.75 -12.65 -5.96
N PRO A 50 -2.13 -13.69 -5.38
CA PRO A 50 -1.06 -13.51 -4.41
C PRO A 50 0.24 -13.06 -5.12
N ASP A 51 1.17 -12.50 -4.35
CA ASP A 51 2.48 -12.05 -4.85
C ASP A 51 3.58 -12.22 -3.79
N LYS A 52 4.76 -11.64 -4.05
CA LYS A 52 5.93 -11.73 -3.17
C LYS A 52 6.08 -10.58 -2.17
N GLY A 53 5.18 -9.59 -2.18
CA GLY A 53 5.31 -8.37 -1.38
C GLY A 53 6.51 -7.50 -1.78
N ILE A 54 6.62 -6.34 -1.14
CA ILE A 54 7.74 -5.40 -1.33
C ILE A 54 9.10 -5.98 -0.87
N TRP A 55 9.07 -6.99 0.02
CA TRP A 55 10.26 -7.63 0.56
C TRP A 55 10.74 -8.85 -0.23
N GLU A 56 10.07 -9.19 -1.34
CA GLU A 56 10.46 -10.28 -2.24
C GLU A 56 10.58 -11.66 -1.56
N PHE A 57 9.60 -12.02 -0.73
CA PHE A 57 9.54 -13.36 -0.12
C PHE A 57 9.60 -14.45 -1.20
N ARG A 58 10.43 -15.48 -1.01
CA ARG A 58 10.69 -16.51 -2.01
C ARG A 58 9.89 -17.77 -1.75
N ALA A 59 9.72 -18.15 -0.49
CA ALA A 59 9.04 -19.37 -0.06
C ALA A 59 7.61 -19.50 -0.59
N GLU A 60 6.77 -18.46 -0.45
CA GLU A 60 5.35 -18.54 -0.79
C GLU A 60 4.83 -17.25 -1.42
N ASP A 61 3.78 -17.37 -2.22
CA ASP A 61 3.00 -16.23 -2.70
C ASP A 61 1.85 -16.01 -1.72
N ARG A 62 1.67 -14.78 -1.23
CA ARG A 62 0.59 -14.46 -0.29
C ARG A 62 -0.16 -13.19 -0.72
N HIS A 63 -1.33 -12.98 -0.13
CA HIS A 63 -2.02 -11.69 -0.23
C HIS A 63 -1.41 -10.71 0.77
N PHE A 64 -0.24 -10.16 0.44
CA PHE A 64 0.42 -9.16 1.25
C PHE A 64 -0.41 -7.87 1.30
N THR A 65 -0.68 -7.38 2.51
CA THR A 65 -1.57 -6.24 2.74
C THR A 65 -1.08 -5.01 1.99
N PHE A 66 0.22 -4.72 2.07
CA PHE A 66 0.80 -3.56 1.39
C PHE A 66 0.71 -3.66 -0.14
N SER A 67 0.86 -4.87 -0.72
CA SER A 67 0.66 -5.07 -2.16
C SER A 67 -0.78 -4.79 -2.59
N LYS A 68 -1.76 -5.23 -1.79
CA LYS A 68 -3.18 -4.98 -2.06
C LYS A 68 -3.51 -3.50 -1.94
N VAL A 69 -2.94 -2.82 -0.94
CA VAL A 69 -3.05 -1.37 -0.77
C VAL A 69 -2.51 -0.64 -1.99
N LEU A 70 -1.35 -1.04 -2.53
CA LEU A 70 -0.82 -0.42 -3.74
C LEU A 70 -1.64 -0.73 -5.00
N CYS A 71 -2.30 -1.90 -5.08
CA CYS A 71 -3.31 -2.15 -6.10
C CYS A 71 -4.51 -1.19 -5.97
N TRP A 72 -4.98 -0.93 -4.76
CA TRP A 72 -6.02 0.07 -4.50
C TRP A 72 -5.54 1.48 -4.90
N THR A 73 -4.32 1.86 -4.49
CA THR A 73 -3.70 3.14 -4.82
C THR A 73 -3.64 3.34 -6.34
N ALA A 74 -3.30 2.31 -7.11
CA ALA A 74 -3.29 2.41 -8.57
C ALA A 74 -4.66 2.83 -9.15
N ILE A 75 -5.77 2.40 -8.53
CA ILE A 75 -7.11 2.78 -9.01
C ILE A 75 -7.50 4.17 -8.51
N ASP A 76 -7.26 4.49 -7.23
CA ASP A 76 -7.52 5.83 -6.67
C ASP A 76 -6.77 6.92 -7.44
N ARG A 77 -5.47 6.71 -7.69
CA ARG A 77 -4.64 7.65 -8.44
C ARG A 77 -5.09 7.77 -9.90
N ALA A 78 -5.49 6.68 -10.54
CA ALA A 78 -6.05 6.73 -11.89
C ALA A 78 -7.35 7.55 -11.95
N ILE A 79 -8.23 7.41 -10.95
CA ILE A 79 -9.45 8.21 -10.82
C ILE A 79 -9.11 9.70 -10.68
N LYS A 80 -8.13 10.03 -9.82
CA LYS A 80 -7.67 11.41 -9.63
C LYS A 80 -7.11 12.01 -10.93
N VAL A 81 -6.26 11.26 -11.65
CA VAL A 81 -5.76 11.65 -12.99
C VAL A 81 -6.91 11.85 -13.97
N ALA A 82 -7.88 10.93 -14.03
CA ALA A 82 -9.03 11.06 -14.92
C ALA A 82 -9.85 12.32 -14.63
N LYS A 83 -10.01 12.70 -13.36
CA LYS A 83 -10.68 13.96 -12.95
C LYS A 83 -9.90 15.19 -13.40
N LEU A 84 -8.57 15.22 -13.19
CA LEU A 84 -7.71 16.32 -13.67
C LEU A 84 -7.80 16.52 -15.18
N LEU A 85 -7.89 15.42 -15.93
CA LEU A 85 -8.02 15.43 -17.40
C LEU A 85 -9.46 15.58 -17.91
N GLY A 86 -10.45 15.73 -17.02
CA GLY A 86 -11.87 15.82 -17.40
C GLY A 86 -12.46 14.54 -18.02
N LYS A 87 -11.80 13.38 -17.89
CA LYS A 87 -12.20 12.10 -18.51
C LYS A 87 -13.25 11.39 -17.62
N LYS A 88 -14.53 11.48 -17.98
CA LYS A 88 -15.64 10.96 -17.14
C LYS A 88 -16.04 9.50 -17.40
N ARG A 89 -15.86 9.00 -18.64
CA ARG A 89 -16.45 7.73 -19.12
C ARG A 89 -16.09 6.48 -18.30
N LYS A 90 -14.92 6.45 -17.65
CA LYS A 90 -14.42 5.28 -16.91
C LYS A 90 -14.62 5.38 -15.40
N LEU A 91 -14.99 6.55 -14.88
CA LEU A 91 -15.00 6.82 -13.44
C LEU A 91 -15.89 5.87 -12.66
N GLU A 92 -17.10 5.60 -13.14
CA GLU A 92 -18.04 4.69 -12.47
C GLU A 92 -17.44 3.28 -12.30
N LYS A 93 -16.88 2.71 -13.37
CA LYS A 93 -16.24 1.39 -13.32
C LYS A 93 -15.01 1.37 -12.42
N TRP A 94 -14.23 2.45 -12.42
CA TRP A 94 -13.02 2.54 -11.60
C TRP A 94 -13.36 2.70 -10.12
N HIS A 95 -14.37 3.50 -9.78
CA HIS A 95 -14.86 3.61 -8.40
C HIS A 95 -15.43 2.29 -7.87
N ALA A 96 -16.13 1.52 -8.71
CA ALA A 96 -16.60 0.20 -8.31
C ALA A 96 -15.43 -0.74 -7.97
N LEU A 97 -14.38 -0.76 -8.81
CA LEU A 97 -13.17 -1.56 -8.59
C LEU A 97 -12.38 -1.08 -7.35
N GLU A 98 -12.20 0.23 -7.20
CA GLU A 98 -11.57 0.86 -6.03
C GLU A 98 -12.28 0.42 -4.74
N ASN A 99 -13.61 0.50 -4.71
CA ASN A 99 -14.39 0.09 -3.56
C ASN A 99 -14.30 -1.43 -3.32
N GLU A 100 -14.30 -2.26 -4.38
CA GLU A 100 -14.12 -3.71 -4.25
C GLU A 100 -12.79 -4.05 -3.57
N ILE A 101 -11.68 -3.46 -4.02
CA ILE A 101 -10.34 -3.69 -3.44
C ILE A 101 -10.30 -3.16 -1.99
N ARG A 102 -10.89 -1.98 -1.74
CA ARG A 102 -10.95 -1.41 -0.38
C ARG A 102 -11.67 -2.35 0.59
N GLN A 103 -12.85 -2.84 0.22
CA GLN A 103 -13.62 -3.75 1.06
C GLN A 103 -12.87 -5.06 1.30
N ASP A 104 -12.21 -5.60 0.27
CA ASP A 104 -11.39 -6.80 0.40
C ASP A 104 -10.26 -6.62 1.43
N ILE A 105 -9.50 -5.53 1.37
CA ILE A 105 -8.44 -5.23 2.34
C ILE A 105 -9.02 -5.06 3.74
N MET A 106 -10.10 -4.28 3.90
CA MET A 106 -10.70 -4.01 5.21
C MET A 106 -11.25 -5.27 5.88
N ASN A 107 -11.69 -6.26 5.10
CA ASN A 107 -12.25 -7.52 5.58
C ASN A 107 -11.19 -8.58 5.88
N HIS A 108 -10.07 -8.61 5.14
CA HIS A 108 -9.13 -9.73 5.20
C HIS A 108 -7.74 -9.37 5.77
N ALA A 109 -7.34 -8.10 5.74
CA ALA A 109 -6.05 -7.66 6.28
C ALA A 109 -6.08 -7.38 7.78
N TRP A 110 -7.26 -7.08 8.33
CA TRP A 110 -7.43 -6.84 9.77
C TRP A 110 -7.47 -8.16 10.53
N ASN A 111 -6.71 -8.24 11.63
CA ASN A 111 -6.71 -9.39 12.51
C ASN A 111 -7.16 -8.96 13.92
N ASP A 112 -8.26 -9.54 14.41
CA ASP A 112 -8.86 -9.19 15.70
C ASP A 112 -8.03 -9.65 16.91
N GLU A 113 -7.18 -10.69 16.76
CA GLU A 113 -6.35 -11.18 17.87
C GLU A 113 -5.21 -10.21 18.18
N VAL A 114 -4.54 -9.71 17.15
CA VAL A 114 -3.43 -8.74 17.29
C VAL A 114 -3.90 -7.29 17.20
N LYS A 115 -5.18 -7.05 16.87
CA LYS A 115 -5.81 -5.73 16.72
C LYS A 115 -5.03 -4.82 15.78
N ALA A 116 -4.66 -5.34 14.62
CA ALA A 116 -3.87 -4.61 13.64
C ALA A 116 -4.16 -5.10 12.21
N PHE A 117 -3.87 -4.24 11.24
CA PHE A 117 -3.61 -4.71 9.88
C PHE A 117 -2.28 -5.48 9.87
N THR A 118 -2.30 -6.70 9.32
CA THR A 118 -1.15 -7.62 9.39
C THR A 118 -0.39 -7.68 8.06
N GLN A 119 0.75 -8.37 8.04
CA GLN A 119 1.64 -8.53 6.89
C GLN A 119 0.90 -9.08 5.65
N SER A 120 0.04 -10.07 5.86
CA SER A 120 -0.71 -10.75 4.81
C SER A 120 -2.02 -11.30 5.34
N TYR A 121 -2.99 -11.51 4.46
CA TYR A 121 -4.31 -11.99 4.84
C TYR A 121 -4.25 -13.29 5.63
N GLY A 122 -5.01 -13.35 6.73
CA GLY A 122 -5.07 -14.51 7.62
C GLY A 122 -3.83 -14.73 8.49
N SER A 123 -2.76 -13.94 8.35
CA SER A 123 -1.60 -13.99 9.24
C SER A 123 -1.80 -13.11 10.49
N ARG A 124 -1.05 -13.43 11.54
CA ARG A 124 -0.84 -12.61 12.74
C ARG A 124 0.46 -11.79 12.69
N ASP A 125 1.33 -12.09 11.73
CA ASP A 125 2.63 -11.43 11.58
C ASP A 125 2.43 -9.95 11.22
N LEU A 126 3.18 -9.06 11.88
CA LEU A 126 3.15 -7.62 11.58
C LEU A 126 4.27 -7.24 10.62
N ASP A 127 4.04 -6.19 9.84
CA ASP A 127 4.98 -5.68 8.85
C ASP A 127 4.98 -4.15 8.84
N ALA A 128 6.17 -3.54 8.90
CA ALA A 128 6.33 -2.11 8.94
C ALA A 128 5.81 -1.40 7.67
N SER A 129 5.75 -2.09 6.52
CA SER A 129 5.19 -1.51 5.29
C SER A 129 3.70 -1.19 5.41
N VAL A 130 2.97 -1.83 6.32
CA VAL A 130 1.54 -1.57 6.57
C VAL A 130 1.31 -0.16 7.11
N LEU A 131 2.30 0.45 7.76
CA LEU A 131 2.23 1.86 8.20
C LEU A 131 1.98 2.82 7.03
N LEU A 132 2.44 2.48 5.83
CA LEU A 132 2.31 3.31 4.63
C LEU A 132 0.87 3.39 4.09
N MET A 133 -0.08 2.61 4.63
CA MET A 133 -1.49 2.70 4.23
C MET A 133 -2.03 4.13 4.38
N GLU A 134 -1.66 4.85 5.44
CA GLU A 134 -2.04 6.26 5.60
C GLU A 134 -1.34 7.15 4.58
N ALA A 135 -0.03 6.95 4.37
CA ALA A 135 0.76 7.76 3.44
C ALA A 135 0.26 7.67 1.98
N TYR A 136 -0.37 6.56 1.61
CA TYR A 136 -1.01 6.36 0.31
C TYR A 136 -2.50 6.75 0.28
N ASP A 137 -3.00 7.45 1.31
CA ASP A 137 -4.40 7.86 1.49
C ASP A 137 -5.41 6.71 1.59
N PHE A 138 -4.97 5.48 1.86
CA PHE A 138 -5.88 4.34 1.98
C PHE A 138 -6.74 4.44 3.25
N ILE A 139 -6.16 4.91 4.36
CA ILE A 139 -6.85 5.02 5.64
C ILE A 139 -6.53 6.35 6.30
N ASP A 140 -7.51 6.94 6.98
CA ASP A 140 -7.32 8.19 7.72
C ASP A 140 -6.46 7.91 8.96
N ALA A 141 -5.53 8.82 9.26
CA ALA A 141 -4.64 8.69 10.42
C ALA A 141 -5.41 8.58 11.75
N LYS A 142 -6.61 9.13 11.83
CA LYS A 142 -7.46 9.08 13.03
C LYS A 142 -8.37 7.86 13.08
N ASP A 143 -8.33 6.99 12.07
CA ASP A 143 -9.08 5.73 12.10
C ASP A 143 -8.58 4.86 13.27
N PRO A 144 -9.47 4.41 14.17
CA PRO A 144 -9.08 3.60 15.32
C PRO A 144 -8.28 2.34 14.96
N LYS A 145 -8.58 1.71 13.81
CA LYS A 145 -7.82 0.54 13.34
C LYS A 145 -6.40 0.91 12.93
N TYR A 146 -6.22 2.06 12.29
CA TYR A 146 -4.88 2.53 11.92
C TYR A 146 -4.06 2.87 13.16
N ILE A 147 -4.62 3.64 14.10
CA ILE A 147 -3.97 3.95 15.38
C ILE A 147 -3.55 2.67 16.12
N SER A 148 -4.47 1.71 16.22
CA SER A 148 -4.18 0.39 16.84
C SER A 148 -3.04 -0.35 16.13
N THR A 149 -2.99 -0.25 14.79
CA THR A 149 -1.92 -0.86 13.98
C THR A 149 -0.57 -0.21 14.24
N VAL A 150 -0.50 1.13 14.36
CA VAL A 150 0.75 1.84 14.68
C VAL A 150 1.33 1.37 16.01
N TYR A 151 0.50 1.30 17.06
CA TYR A 151 0.94 0.82 18.38
C TYR A 151 1.30 -0.67 18.41
N ALA A 152 0.57 -1.51 17.66
CA ALA A 152 0.91 -2.92 17.54
C ALA A 152 2.27 -3.12 16.86
N ILE A 153 2.55 -2.37 15.79
CA ILE A 153 3.82 -2.38 15.08
C ILE A 153 4.96 -1.87 15.95
N GLU A 154 4.76 -0.79 16.72
CA GLU A 154 5.75 -0.33 17.70
C GLU A 154 6.11 -1.45 18.68
N LYS A 155 5.09 -2.00 19.35
CA LYS A 155 5.29 -3.01 20.39
C LYS A 155 6.01 -4.26 19.86
N GLU A 156 5.64 -4.72 18.66
CA GLU A 156 6.15 -5.96 18.12
C GLU A 156 7.47 -5.77 17.38
N LEU A 157 7.63 -4.70 16.60
CA LEU A 157 8.74 -4.54 15.66
C LEU A 157 9.83 -3.57 16.14
N SER A 158 9.61 -2.81 17.21
CA SER A 158 10.64 -1.92 17.76
C SER A 158 11.70 -2.69 18.56
N HIS A 159 12.94 -2.25 18.46
CA HIS A 159 14.08 -2.67 19.28
C HIS A 159 15.06 -1.50 19.39
N ASP A 160 15.30 -1.02 20.60
CA ASP A 160 16.14 0.14 20.90
C ASP A 160 15.83 1.39 20.04
N GLY A 161 14.53 1.63 19.80
CA GLY A 161 14.04 2.78 19.02
C GLY A 161 14.14 2.61 17.50
N LEU A 162 14.58 1.44 17.02
CA LEU A 162 14.66 1.11 15.60
C LEU A 162 13.68 0.01 15.25
N LEU A 163 13.11 0.05 14.04
CA LEU A 163 12.12 -0.93 13.61
C LEU A 163 12.71 -1.99 12.69
N TYR A 164 12.34 -3.24 12.94
CA TYR A 164 12.46 -4.32 11.95
C TYR A 164 11.43 -4.15 10.84
N ARG A 165 11.69 -4.76 9.67
CA ARG A 165 10.68 -4.90 8.61
C ARG A 165 9.49 -5.73 9.09
N TYR A 166 9.80 -6.85 9.72
CA TYR A 166 8.93 -7.85 10.32
C TYR A 166 9.81 -8.73 11.24
N LYS A 167 9.22 -9.65 12.03
CA LYS A 167 9.98 -10.58 12.92
C LYS A 167 9.73 -12.06 12.64
N ASN A 168 8.84 -12.41 11.72
CA ASN A 168 8.66 -13.79 11.29
C ASN A 168 9.85 -14.30 10.48
N LYS A 169 10.04 -15.63 10.46
CA LYS A 169 11.12 -16.28 9.72
C LYS A 169 10.89 -16.12 8.21
N ASP A 170 11.88 -15.56 7.52
CA ASP A 170 11.92 -15.46 6.05
C ASP A 170 12.88 -16.51 5.45
N ASP A 171 13.16 -16.36 4.16
CA ASP A 171 14.09 -17.23 3.42
C ASP A 171 15.54 -17.16 3.91
N PHE A 172 15.88 -16.14 4.70
CA PHE A 172 17.20 -15.90 5.29
C PHE A 172 17.24 -16.17 6.80
N GLY A 173 16.11 -16.54 7.42
CA GLY A 173 16.00 -16.85 8.85
C GLY A 173 15.21 -15.79 9.62
N LEU A 174 15.55 -15.60 10.89
CA LEU A 174 14.96 -14.51 11.68
C LEU A 174 15.70 -13.20 11.37
N PRO A 175 14.99 -12.09 11.16
CA PRO A 175 15.60 -10.78 10.97
C PRO A 175 16.53 -10.41 12.14
N SER A 176 17.78 -10.09 11.83
CA SER A 176 18.81 -9.76 12.82
C SER A 176 19.10 -8.27 12.92
N SER A 177 18.60 -7.46 11.99
CA SER A 177 18.85 -6.01 11.92
C SER A 177 17.58 -5.22 11.66
N SER A 178 17.45 -4.08 12.33
CA SER A 178 16.46 -3.05 12.02
C SER A 178 16.72 -2.43 10.65
N PHE A 179 15.71 -1.82 10.06
CA PHE A 179 15.83 -1.11 8.79
C PHE A 179 15.43 0.36 8.94
N THR A 180 16.39 1.27 8.74
CA THR A 180 16.23 2.70 9.03
C THR A 180 14.99 3.32 8.40
N ILE A 181 14.63 2.92 7.18
CA ILE A 181 13.45 3.45 6.49
C ILE A 181 12.14 3.10 7.21
N CYS A 182 12.05 1.91 7.84
CA CYS A 182 10.89 1.50 8.64
C CYS A 182 10.75 2.38 9.88
N THR A 183 11.87 2.77 10.52
CA THR A 183 11.87 3.72 11.62
C THR A 183 11.32 5.08 11.18
N PHE A 184 11.69 5.58 10.00
CA PHE A 184 11.15 6.83 9.47
C PHE A 184 9.64 6.75 9.17
N TRP A 185 9.17 5.64 8.58
CA TRP A 185 7.74 5.43 8.36
C TRP A 185 6.97 5.45 9.68
N TYR A 186 7.52 4.84 10.71
CA TYR A 186 6.92 4.82 12.04
C TYR A 186 6.91 6.18 12.73
N ILE A 187 8.02 6.93 12.71
CA ILE A 187 8.04 8.30 13.25
C ILE A 187 7.00 9.18 12.54
N ASN A 188 6.88 9.07 11.21
CA ASN A 188 5.85 9.77 10.47
C ASN A 188 4.44 9.32 10.89
N SER A 189 4.23 8.02 11.09
CA SER A 189 2.93 7.47 11.52
C SER A 189 2.54 7.98 12.91
N LEU A 190 3.47 7.98 13.88
CA LEU A 190 3.29 8.59 15.20
C LEU A 190 2.84 10.04 15.09
N PHE A 191 3.57 10.85 14.31
CA PHE A 191 3.23 12.25 14.10
C PHE A 191 1.82 12.42 13.50
N LYS A 192 1.44 11.56 12.54
CA LYS A 192 0.12 11.59 11.89
C LYS A 192 -1.02 11.21 12.83
N ILE A 193 -0.82 10.25 13.74
CA ILE A 193 -1.82 9.88 14.75
C ILE A 193 -1.88 10.87 15.92
N GLY A 194 -0.95 11.81 16.00
CA GLY A 194 -0.96 12.91 16.98
C GLY A 194 0.11 12.80 18.07
N GLU A 195 0.94 11.77 18.05
CA GLU A 195 2.09 11.61 18.95
C GLU A 195 3.23 12.52 18.47
N LYS A 196 3.38 13.67 19.12
CA LYS A 196 4.26 14.77 18.69
C LYS A 196 5.49 14.99 19.58
N GLN A 197 5.71 14.15 20.58
CA GLN A 197 6.78 14.30 21.57
C GLN A 197 7.47 12.97 21.86
#